data_AF-A0A1S4CUZ2-F1
#
_entry.id   AF-A0A1S4CUZ2-F1
#
_cell.length_a   1.000
_cell.length_b   1.000
_cell.length_c   1.000
_cell.angle_alpha   90.00
_cell.angle_beta   90.00
_cell.angle_gamma   90.00
#
_symmetry.space_group_name_H-M   'P 1'
#
loop_
_entity.id
_entity.type
_entity.pdbx_description
1 polymer ?
#
loop_
_entity_poly.entity_id
_entity_poly.type
_entity_poly.pdbx_seq_one_letter_code
_entity_poly.pdbx_strand_id
1 'polypeptide(L)'
;MAVIQKFHMDSYKYCSDYYNIDYLLKTYEIPVNPLPDETTWQIPEDVSSQVVLPPKGKIKPGRPKKKRGIGGWEGNTVTCALCRRKGHNWRTGRNIPKRD
;
A
#
# COMPACT_ATOMS: atom_id res chain seq x y z
N MET A 1 -14.20 -14.34 3.18
CA MET A 1 -14.24 -15.75 2.74
C MET A 1 -15.20 -16.53 3.62
N ALA A 2 -16.37 -16.91 3.10
CA ALA A 2 -17.43 -17.54 3.91
C ALA A 2 -17.00 -18.90 4.52
N VAL A 3 -16.18 -19.65 3.80
CA VAL A 3 -15.66 -20.96 4.25
C VAL A 3 -14.75 -20.82 5.47
N ILE A 4 -13.81 -19.88 5.46
CA ILE A 4 -12.87 -19.64 6.58
C ILE A 4 -13.61 -19.23 7.86
N GLN A 5 -14.61 -18.37 7.73
CA GLN A 5 -15.44 -17.92 8.86
C GLN A 5 -16.27 -19.06 9.44
N LYS A 6 -16.82 -19.95 8.59
CA LYS A 6 -17.56 -21.14 9.02
C LYS A 6 -16.70 -22.10 9.86
N PHE A 7 -15.40 -22.19 9.56
CA PHE A 7 -14.45 -23.03 10.30
C PHE A 7 -13.72 -22.31 11.42
N HIS A 8 -14.11 -21.08 11.77
CA HIS A 8 -13.47 -20.26 12.82
C HIS A 8 -11.95 -20.12 12.66
N MET A 9 -11.46 -20.12 11.42
CA MET A 9 -10.05 -19.95 11.12
C MET A 9 -9.69 -18.47 11.04
N ASP A 10 -8.45 -18.13 11.38
CA ASP A 10 -7.93 -16.79 11.13
C ASP A 10 -7.72 -16.60 9.62
N SER A 11 -8.49 -15.69 9.04
CA SER A 11 -8.40 -15.35 7.61
C SER A 11 -7.05 -14.81 7.20
N TYR A 12 -6.34 -14.09 8.07
CA TYR A 12 -5.04 -13.54 7.74
C TYR A 12 -4.01 -14.65 7.64
N LYS A 13 -3.93 -15.50 8.68
CA LYS A 13 -3.03 -16.66 8.72
C LYS A 13 -3.28 -17.65 7.58
N TYR A 14 -4.55 -17.90 7.27
CA TYR A 14 -4.91 -18.77 6.14
C TYR A 14 -4.43 -18.20 4.80
N CYS A 15 -4.65 -16.91 4.55
CA CYS A 15 -4.24 -16.27 3.30
C CYS A 15 -2.72 -16.10 3.18
N SER A 16 -2.04 -15.79 4.28
CA SER A 16 -0.61 -15.49 4.27
C SER A 16 0.23 -16.63 3.72
N ASP A 17 -0.17 -17.88 3.97
CA ASP A 17 0.54 -19.08 3.52
C ASP A 17 0.56 -19.19 1.98
N TYR A 18 -0.46 -18.65 1.30
CA TYR A 18 -0.57 -18.65 -0.17
C TYR A 18 0.05 -17.41 -0.82
N TYR A 19 0.24 -16.33 -0.06
CA TYR A 19 0.87 -15.10 -0.56
C TYR A 19 2.40 -15.14 -0.40
N ASN A 20 3.02 -16.24 -0.83
CA ASN A 20 4.47 -16.34 -0.94
C ASN A 20 4.91 -16.38 -2.41
N ILE A 21 6.20 -16.11 -2.65
CA ILE A 21 6.76 -16.10 -4.00
C ILE A 21 6.68 -17.49 -4.64
N ASP A 22 6.87 -18.55 -3.85
CA ASP A 22 6.87 -19.93 -4.35
C ASP A 22 5.49 -20.35 -4.91
N TYR A 23 4.39 -20.01 -4.22
CA TYR A 23 3.02 -20.24 -4.66
C TYR A 23 2.68 -19.37 -5.87
N LEU A 24 3.17 -18.14 -5.92
CA LEU A 24 3.03 -17.29 -7.10
C LEU A 24 3.70 -17.96 -8.30
N LEU A 25 4.96 -18.37 -8.19
CA LEU A 25 5.70 -19.03 -9.26
C LEU A 25 5.02 -20.34 -9.69
N LYS A 26 4.61 -21.19 -8.74
CA LYS A 26 3.87 -22.43 -9.02
C LYS A 26 2.56 -22.20 -9.76
N THR A 27 1.83 -21.14 -9.43
CA THR A 27 0.55 -20.82 -10.09
C THR A 27 0.76 -20.49 -11.57
N TYR A 28 1.90 -19.90 -11.92
CA TYR A 28 2.27 -19.53 -13.29
C TYR A 28 3.31 -20.46 -13.92
N GLU A 29 3.56 -21.63 -13.32
CA GLU A 29 4.54 -22.61 -13.82
C GLU A 29 4.09 -23.20 -15.16
N ILE A 30 2.78 -23.42 -15.31
CA ILE A 30 2.20 -23.96 -16.54
C ILE A 30 1.65 -22.78 -17.37
N PRO A 31 2.19 -22.52 -18.56
CA PRO A 31 1.67 -21.46 -19.42
C PRO A 31 0.31 -21.89 -19.99
N VAL A 32 -0.73 -21.08 -19.76
CA VAL A 32 -2.06 -21.31 -20.36
C VAL A 32 -2.01 -21.11 -21.88
N ASN A 33 -1.23 -20.12 -22.33
CA ASN A 33 -0.94 -19.84 -23.73
C ASN A 33 0.58 -19.70 -23.88
N PRO A 34 1.31 -20.80 -24.11
CA PRO A 34 2.75 -20.72 -24.29
C PRO A 34 3.04 -19.83 -25.51
N LEU A 35 3.95 -18.87 -25.31
CA LEU A 35 4.50 -18.14 -26.44
C LEU A 35 5.31 -19.13 -27.28
N PRO A 36 5.24 -19.03 -28.62
CA PRO A 36 6.13 -19.81 -29.48
C PRO A 36 7.57 -19.45 -29.17
N ASP A 37 8.50 -20.37 -29.43
CA ASP A 37 9.92 -20.12 -29.21
C ASP A 37 10.40 -18.92 -30.04
N GLU A 38 11.30 -18.11 -29.50
CA GLU A 38 11.79 -16.90 -30.18
C GLU A 38 12.39 -17.22 -31.55
N THR A 39 12.98 -18.41 -31.74
CA THR A 39 13.55 -18.83 -33.03
C THR A 39 12.49 -19.07 -34.11
N THR A 40 11.23 -19.27 -33.72
CA THR A 40 10.11 -19.48 -34.65
C THR A 40 9.38 -18.19 -35.03
N TRP A 41 9.74 -17.06 -34.42
CA TRP A 41 9.06 -15.80 -34.67
C TRP A 41 9.42 -15.26 -36.05
N GLN A 42 8.43 -15.19 -36.94
CA GLN A 42 8.55 -14.48 -38.21
C GLN A 42 8.33 -12.99 -37.92
N ILE A 43 9.40 -12.24 -37.72
CA ILE A 43 9.36 -10.78 -37.49
C ILE A 43 9.36 -10.09 -38.86
N PRO A 44 8.27 -9.41 -39.25
CA PRO A 44 8.23 -8.65 -40.50
C PRO A 44 9.29 -7.54 -40.53
N GLU A 45 9.77 -7.20 -41.73
CA GLU A 45 10.85 -6.24 -41.90
C GLU A 45 10.45 -4.80 -41.50
N ASP A 46 9.17 -4.47 -41.61
CA ASP A 46 8.59 -3.22 -41.12
C ASP A 46 8.67 -3.09 -39.58
N VAL A 47 8.63 -4.20 -38.85
CA VAL A 47 8.77 -4.24 -37.39
C VAL A 47 10.24 -4.26 -36.98
N SER A 48 11.08 -5.07 -37.64
CA SER A 48 12.51 -5.17 -37.31
C SER A 48 13.29 -3.88 -37.60
N SER A 49 12.87 -3.13 -38.63
CA SER A 49 13.43 -1.81 -38.96
C SER A 49 12.91 -0.67 -38.08
N GLN A 50 11.91 -0.93 -37.23
CA GLN A 50 11.30 0.09 -36.40
C GLN A 50 12.23 0.51 -35.26
N VAL A 51 12.74 1.74 -35.33
CA VAL A 51 13.50 2.34 -34.23
C VAL A 51 12.52 2.86 -33.16
N VAL A 52 12.41 2.16 -32.04
CA VAL A 52 11.64 2.61 -30.87
C VAL A 52 12.41 3.73 -30.17
N LEU A 53 12.04 4.98 -30.47
CA LEU A 53 12.59 6.13 -29.77
C LEU A 53 11.96 6.26 -28.37
N PRO A 54 12.74 6.69 -27.37
CA PRO A 54 12.16 7.06 -26.08
C PRO A 54 11.11 8.17 -26.28
N PRO A 55 10.05 8.18 -25.44
CA PRO A 55 9.02 9.21 -25.53
C PRO A 55 9.66 10.59 -25.45
N LYS A 56 9.47 11.41 -26.48
CA LYS A 56 9.96 12.79 -26.52
C LYS A 56 9.09 13.64 -25.61
N GLY A 57 9.46 13.75 -24.34
CA GLY A 57 8.76 14.59 -23.38
C GLY A 57 9.37 14.51 -21.99
N LYS A 58 9.34 15.62 -21.26
CA LYS A 58 9.60 15.58 -19.81
C LYS A 58 8.41 14.85 -19.17
N ILE A 59 8.65 13.66 -18.62
CA ILE A 59 7.67 13.01 -17.74
C ILE A 59 7.40 14.00 -16.60
N LYS A 60 6.17 14.50 -16.50
CA LYS A 60 5.78 15.35 -15.37
C LYS A 60 6.06 14.54 -14.10
N PRO A 61 6.76 15.09 -13.10
CA PRO A 61 7.00 14.37 -11.85
C PRO A 61 5.65 13.91 -11.31
N GLY A 62 5.42 12.60 -11.31
CA GLY A 62 4.08 11.99 -11.28
C GLY A 62 3.15 12.60 -10.23
N ARG A 63 3.09 12.00 -9.05
CA ARG A 63 2.43 12.68 -7.92
C ARG A 63 3.42 13.71 -7.36
N PRO A 64 3.03 14.99 -7.20
CA PRO A 64 3.83 15.93 -6.42
C PRO A 64 4.17 15.27 -5.10
N LYS A 65 5.45 15.28 -4.70
CA LYS A 65 5.84 14.82 -3.37
C LYS A 65 4.94 15.60 -2.41
N LYS A 66 4.03 14.91 -1.70
CA LYS A 66 3.40 15.52 -0.53
C LYS A 66 4.57 16.06 0.27
N LYS A 67 4.58 17.35 0.61
CA LYS A 67 5.52 17.85 1.60
C LYS A 67 5.38 16.88 2.76
N ARG A 68 6.42 16.06 3.01
CA ARG A 68 6.50 15.36 4.29
C ARG A 68 6.63 16.52 5.25
N GLY A 69 5.51 16.90 5.87
CA GLY A 69 5.52 17.94 6.86
C GLY A 69 6.49 17.48 7.94
N ILE A 70 7.69 18.05 7.94
CA ILE A 70 8.36 18.38 9.19
C ILE A 70 7.50 19.51 9.74
N GLY A 71 6.38 19.14 10.37
CA GLY A 71 5.25 20.02 10.56
C GLY A 71 4.20 19.30 11.37
N GLY A 72 4.53 19.09 12.65
CA GLY A 72 3.59 18.96 13.75
C GLY A 72 2.58 17.83 13.65
N TRP A 73 2.92 16.68 14.25
CA TRP A 73 1.92 15.92 15.03
C TRP A 73 1.50 16.71 16.30
N GLU A 74 1.54 18.04 16.27
CA GLU A 74 0.90 18.83 17.30
C GLU A 74 -0.58 18.88 16.96
N GLY A 75 -1.26 17.75 17.17
CA GLY A 75 -2.70 17.74 17.30
C GLY A 75 -3.07 18.81 18.32
N ASN A 76 -4.09 19.62 18.00
CA ASN A 76 -4.59 20.67 18.88
C ASN A 76 -4.63 20.15 20.32
N THR A 77 -3.74 20.68 21.17
CA THR A 77 -3.62 20.17 22.54
C THR A 77 -4.89 20.53 23.27
N VAL A 78 -5.77 19.55 23.49
CA VAL A 78 -7.07 19.81 24.11
C VAL A 78 -6.86 20.42 25.49
N THR A 79 -7.51 21.55 25.74
CA THR A 79 -7.58 22.18 27.07
C THR A 79 -8.78 21.62 27.82
N CYS A 80 -8.54 21.16 29.05
CA CYS A 80 -9.59 20.69 29.93
C CYS A 80 -10.46 21.85 30.43
N ALA A 81 -11.78 21.77 30.24
CA ALA A 81 -12.71 22.81 30.72
C ALA A 81 -12.72 22.97 32.25
N LEU A 82 -12.42 21.90 32.99
CA LEU A 82 -12.45 21.89 34.46
C LEU A 82 -11.15 22.46 35.06
N CYS A 83 -9.99 21.95 34.65
CA CYS A 83 -8.70 22.34 35.24
C CYS A 83 -7.94 23.40 34.42
N ARG A 84 -8.41 23.74 33.21
CA ARG A 84 -7.77 24.64 32.23
C ARG A 84 -6.36 24.25 31.78
N ARG A 85 -5.90 23.03 32.06
CA ARG A 85 -4.60 22.51 31.58
C ARG A 85 -4.73 21.89 30.19
N LYS A 86 -3.68 22.03 29.38
CA LYS A 86 -3.53 21.38 28.07
C LYS A 86 -3.17 19.90 28.24
N GLY A 87 -3.62 19.05 27.32
CA GLY A 87 -3.17 17.65 27.18
C GLY A 87 -4.25 16.59 27.43
N HIS A 88 -5.43 17.00 27.91
CA HIS A 88 -6.57 16.11 28.12
C HIS A 88 -7.90 16.89 28.07
N ASN A 89 -9.02 16.18 27.88
CA ASN A 89 -10.35 16.77 27.91
C ASN A 89 -10.99 16.55 29.29
N TRP A 90 -12.09 17.25 29.60
CA TRP A 90 -12.75 17.12 30.90
C TRP A 90 -13.26 15.70 31.21
N ARG A 91 -13.48 14.85 30.19
CA ARG A 91 -13.92 13.45 30.35
C ARG A 91 -12.76 12.51 30.72
N THR A 92 -11.53 12.84 30.32
CA THR A 92 -10.35 12.00 30.54
C THR A 92 -9.44 12.53 31.66
N GLY A 93 -9.73 13.71 32.21
CA GLY A 93 -9.00 14.29 33.32
C GLY A 93 -9.31 13.59 34.64
N ARG A 94 -8.29 13.09 35.33
CA ARG A 94 -8.42 12.66 36.73
C ARG A 94 -8.66 13.92 37.59
N ASN A 95 -9.76 13.93 38.34
CA ASN A 95 -10.08 15.01 39.29
C ASN A 95 -9.01 15.10 40.38
N ILE A 96 -8.00 15.95 40.18
CA ILE A 96 -7.07 16.34 41.26
C ILE A 96 -7.59 17.69 41.78
N PRO A 97 -8.09 17.79 43.02
CA PRO A 97 -8.55 19.06 43.57
C PRO A 97 -7.38 20.05 43.63
N LYS A 98 -7.65 21.30 43.27
CA LYS A 98 -6.67 22.39 43.36
C LYS A 98 -6.42 22.66 44.85
N ARG A 99 -5.16 22.64 45.29
CA ARG A 99 -4.75 23.22 46.57
C ARG A 99 -4.60 24.73 46.36
N ASP A 100 -5.22 25.50 47.24
CA ASP A 100 -5.10 26.96 47.35
C ASP A 100 -3.65 27.40 47.63
#